data_AF-A0A023B8P8-F1
#
_entry.id   AF-A0A023B8P8-F1
#
_cell.length_a   1.000
_cell.length_b   1.000
_cell.length_c   1.000
_cell.angle_alpha   90.00
_cell.angle_beta   90.00
_cell.angle_gamma   90.00
#
_symmetry.space_group_name_H-M   'P 1'
#
loop_
_entity.id
_entity.type
_entity.pdbx_description
1 polymer ?
#
loop_
_entity_poly.entity_id
_entity_poly.type
_entity_poly.pdbx_seq_one_letter_code
_entity_poly.pdbx_strand_id
1 'polypeptide(L)'
;MGLPVTSRRASSKAVALTAVMTVLRGGDMVLTDPQGLGAVELGLRSERSNSVVKLKVAVPRVPPASALANFDVLKECSAAHIIRESCSREQAIDFGAALLSGVVRQVLDIMHEADMTKLTPKQGESMEKVLEAIAAALFTQWASDSQTVAQEAVIRFAMNYPVPPAATVPGWYTATAENWLPNGWDAPSTS
;
A
#
# COMPACT_ATOMS: atom_id res chain seq x y z
N MET A 1 -44.96 2.87 23.95
CA MET A 1 -43.84 2.27 24.71
C MET A 1 -43.32 1.08 23.92
N GLY A 2 -42.09 1.17 23.43
CA GLY A 2 -41.46 0.18 22.54
C GLY A 2 -40.31 0.86 21.81
N LEU A 3 -39.12 0.79 22.40
CA LEU A 3 -37.93 1.57 22.09
C LEU A 3 -37.45 1.40 20.63
N PRO A 4 -36.94 2.45 19.98
CA PRO A 4 -36.27 2.30 18.69
C PRO A 4 -34.96 1.50 18.90
N VAL A 5 -34.82 0.42 18.13
CA VAL A 5 -33.58 -0.36 18.02
C VAL A 5 -32.50 0.56 17.47
N THR A 6 -31.66 1.09 18.36
CA THR A 6 -30.41 1.74 17.96
C THR A 6 -29.48 0.67 17.42
N SER A 7 -29.60 0.38 16.13
CA SER A 7 -28.51 -0.22 15.37
C SER A 7 -27.33 0.76 15.48
N ARG A 8 -26.41 0.46 16.39
CA ARG A 8 -25.07 1.06 16.42
C ARG A 8 -24.47 0.80 15.04
N ARG A 9 -24.56 1.78 14.15
CA ARG A 9 -23.65 1.90 13.00
C ARG A 9 -22.25 1.94 13.59
N ALA A 10 -21.61 0.78 13.65
CA ALA A 10 -20.17 0.72 13.76
C ALA A 10 -19.62 1.46 12.54
N SER A 11 -19.09 2.65 12.83
CA SER A 11 -18.41 3.53 11.89
C SER A 11 -17.29 2.74 11.21
N SER A 12 -17.55 2.22 10.01
CA SER A 12 -16.58 1.52 9.15
C SER A 12 -15.61 2.50 8.48
N LYS A 13 -15.05 3.42 9.28
CA LYS A 13 -13.90 4.23 8.89
C LYS A 13 -12.65 3.37 9.14
N ALA A 14 -11.77 3.33 8.15
CA ALA A 14 -10.50 2.61 8.11
C ALA A 14 -10.61 1.14 7.71
N VAL A 15 -10.56 0.88 6.40
CA VAL A 15 -9.56 -0.02 5.83
C VAL A 15 -9.33 0.48 4.42
N ALA A 16 -8.15 1.00 4.18
CA ALA A 16 -7.71 1.29 2.84
C ALA A 16 -6.32 0.60 2.69
N LEU A 17 -5.84 0.46 1.45
CA LEU A 17 -4.81 -0.43 0.86
C LEU A 17 -4.97 -1.91 1.18
N THR A 18 -5.14 -2.29 2.45
CA THR A 18 -5.52 -3.66 2.83
C THR A 18 -6.84 -4.06 2.16
N ALA A 19 -7.83 -3.17 2.10
CA ALA A 19 -9.14 -3.48 1.53
C ALA A 19 -9.13 -3.74 0.01
N VAL A 20 -8.13 -3.23 -0.72
CA VAL A 20 -7.99 -3.45 -2.17
C VAL A 20 -7.12 -4.68 -2.49
N MET A 21 -6.53 -5.27 -1.46
CA MET A 21 -5.75 -6.49 -1.52
C MET A 21 -6.42 -7.70 -0.86
N THR A 22 -7.52 -7.46 -0.15
CA THR A 22 -8.24 -8.48 0.63
C THR A 22 -9.73 -8.44 0.35
N VAL A 23 -10.13 -8.62 -0.92
CA VAL A 23 -11.35 -9.41 -1.09
C VAL A 23 -10.93 -10.86 -0.89
N LEU A 24 -11.15 -11.39 0.31
CA LEU A 24 -11.12 -12.84 0.54
C LEU A 24 -12.27 -13.46 -0.27
N ARG A 25 -12.01 -13.80 -1.53
CA ARG A 25 -13.01 -14.45 -2.39
C ARG A 25 -12.82 -15.95 -2.27
N GLY A 26 -13.59 -16.60 -1.40
CA GLY A 26 -13.48 -18.04 -1.16
C GLY A 26 -12.26 -18.45 -0.30
N GLY A 27 -11.66 -17.51 0.44
CA GLY A 27 -10.46 -17.76 1.26
C GLY A 27 -9.14 -17.32 0.62
N ASP A 28 -9.18 -16.79 -0.61
CA ASP A 28 -8.01 -16.31 -1.33
C ASP A 28 -7.97 -14.79 -1.41
N MET A 29 -6.79 -14.19 -1.22
CA MET A 29 -6.57 -12.74 -1.32
C MET A 29 -6.38 -12.33 -2.79
N VAL A 30 -7.17 -11.36 -3.28
CA VAL A 30 -7.18 -10.92 -4.69
C VAL A 30 -6.90 -9.42 -4.78
N LEU A 31 -6.04 -9.03 -5.73
CA LEU A 31 -5.84 -7.63 -6.14
C LEU A 31 -7.09 -7.09 -6.84
N THR A 32 -7.66 -5.98 -6.35
CA THR A 32 -8.84 -5.38 -6.99
C THR A 32 -8.43 -4.61 -8.25
N ASP A 33 -9.26 -4.72 -9.29
CA ASP A 33 -9.11 -3.96 -10.53
C ASP A 33 -9.28 -2.45 -10.25
N PRO A 34 -8.26 -1.61 -10.53
CA PRO A 34 -8.30 -0.18 -10.27
C PRO A 34 -9.09 0.63 -11.32
N GLN A 35 -9.72 -0.02 -12.30
CA GLN A 35 -10.57 0.65 -13.30
C GLN A 35 -11.65 1.54 -12.65
N GLY A 36 -11.71 2.80 -13.09
CA GLY A 36 -12.69 3.79 -12.59
C GLY A 36 -12.29 4.47 -11.28
N LEU A 37 -11.11 4.20 -10.73
CA LEU A 37 -10.52 4.98 -9.64
C LEU A 37 -9.79 6.20 -10.21
N GLY A 38 -9.86 7.32 -9.49
CA GLY A 38 -8.96 8.44 -9.80
C GLY A 38 -7.62 8.28 -9.08
N ALA A 39 -6.65 9.11 -9.45
CA ALA A 39 -5.29 9.03 -8.95
C ALA A 39 -4.86 10.32 -8.23
N VAL A 40 -3.94 10.18 -7.28
CA VAL A 40 -3.23 11.28 -6.63
C VAL A 40 -1.74 10.99 -6.75
N GLU A 41 -0.93 12.01 -7.01
CA GLU A 41 0.52 11.88 -6.93
C GLU A 41 1.02 12.39 -5.58
N LEU A 42 1.83 11.59 -4.90
CA LEU A 42 2.36 11.86 -3.57
C LEU A 42 3.89 11.84 -3.61
N GLY A 43 4.53 12.76 -2.92
CA GLY A 43 5.94 12.67 -2.58
C GLY A 43 6.08 12.20 -1.14
N LEU A 44 6.67 11.02 -0.93
CA LEU A 44 6.98 10.51 0.40
C LEU A 44 8.45 10.75 0.73
N ARG A 45 8.73 11.32 1.90
CA ARG A 45 10.09 11.55 2.38
C ARG A 45 10.47 10.49 3.42
N SER A 46 11.71 10.05 3.34
CA SER A 46 12.32 9.14 4.33
C SER A 46 12.68 9.90 5.61
N GLU A 47 12.51 9.27 6.77
CA GLU A 47 13.05 9.79 8.04
C GLU A 47 14.58 9.70 8.10
N ARG A 48 15.17 8.77 7.35
CA ARG A 48 16.61 8.49 7.34
C ARG A 48 17.36 9.35 6.31
N SER A 49 16.66 9.95 5.36
CA SER A 49 17.25 10.72 4.28
C SER A 49 16.32 11.81 3.76
N ASN A 50 16.86 12.93 3.29
CA ASN A 50 16.09 14.00 2.64
C ASN A 50 15.53 13.62 1.25
N SER A 51 15.63 12.35 0.86
CA SER A 51 15.15 11.85 -0.43
C SER A 51 13.63 11.74 -0.44
N VAL A 52 13.04 12.01 -1.61
CA VAL A 52 11.60 11.89 -1.85
C VAL A 52 11.38 10.79 -2.88
N VAL A 53 10.48 9.85 -2.58
CA VAL A 53 9.95 8.87 -3.54
C VAL A 53 8.61 9.40 -4.01
N LYS A 54 8.43 9.57 -5.33
CA LYS A 54 7.12 9.95 -5.87
C LYS A 54 6.30 8.70 -6.17
N LEU A 55 5.05 8.73 -5.76
CA LEU A 55 4.07 7.69 -5.97
C LEU A 55 2.89 8.23 -6.74
N LYS A 56 2.33 7.41 -7.62
CA LYS A 56 0.97 7.57 -8.14
C LYS A 56 0.08 6.58 -7.41
N VAL A 57 -0.91 7.06 -6.67
CA VAL A 57 -1.81 6.22 -5.87
C VAL A 57 -3.23 6.28 -6.41
N ALA A 58 -3.88 5.13 -6.56
CA ALA A 58 -5.29 5.03 -6.90
C ALA A 58 -6.13 5.23 -5.64
N VAL A 59 -7.17 6.07 -5.68
CA VAL A 59 -8.09 6.25 -4.54
C VAL A 59 -9.54 6.25 -5.02
N PRO A 60 -10.47 5.69 -4.22
CA PRO A 60 -11.87 5.53 -4.63
C PRO A 60 -12.65 6.84 -4.67
N ARG A 61 -12.15 7.88 -3.99
CA ARG A 61 -12.78 9.21 -3.92
C ARG A 61 -11.70 10.26 -3.81
N VAL A 62 -12.00 11.47 -4.28
CA VAL A 62 -11.13 12.64 -4.08
C VAL A 62 -10.91 12.86 -2.58
N PRO A 63 -9.69 12.71 -2.06
CA PRO A 63 -9.40 13.08 -0.69
C PRO A 63 -9.52 14.60 -0.55
N PRO A 64 -10.09 15.11 0.56
CA PRO A 64 -10.10 16.54 0.80
C PRO A 64 -8.66 17.06 0.91
N ALA A 65 -8.41 18.29 0.46
CA ALA A 65 -7.05 18.87 0.45
C ALA A 65 -6.37 18.85 1.83
N SER A 66 -7.15 18.96 2.92
CA SER A 66 -6.65 18.86 4.29
C SER A 66 -6.21 17.45 4.70
N ALA A 67 -6.72 16.39 4.06
CA ALA A 67 -6.32 15.01 4.31
C ALA A 67 -5.04 14.62 3.55
N LEU A 68 -4.80 15.25 2.39
CA LEU A 68 -3.62 14.98 1.57
C LEU A 68 -2.29 15.19 2.32
N ALA A 69 -2.22 16.16 3.24
CA ALA A 69 -1.02 16.42 4.02
C ALA A 69 -0.64 15.27 4.99
N ASN A 70 -1.63 14.45 5.38
CA ASN A 70 -1.45 13.31 6.28
C ASN A 70 -1.86 12.00 5.61
N PHE A 71 -1.82 11.95 4.27
CA PHE A 71 -2.28 10.81 3.51
C PHE A 71 -1.49 9.56 3.89
N ASP A 72 -2.16 8.55 4.42
CA ASP A 72 -1.56 7.28 4.78
C ASP A 72 -1.72 6.30 3.61
N VAL A 73 -0.63 6.02 2.89
CA VAL A 73 -0.64 5.10 1.74
C VAL A 73 -1.12 3.70 2.11
N LEU A 74 -0.82 3.20 3.32
CA LEU A 74 -1.28 1.88 3.73
C LEU A 74 -2.75 1.88 4.11
N LYS A 75 -3.29 3.04 4.46
CA LYS A 75 -4.73 3.22 4.60
C LYS A 75 -5.19 3.78 3.26
N GLU A 76 -5.35 5.05 3.07
CA GLU A 76 -6.20 5.72 2.08
C GLU A 76 -6.13 5.34 0.58
N CYS A 77 -5.16 4.56 0.05
CA CYS A 77 -5.16 4.16 -1.37
C CYS A 77 -5.55 2.71 -1.66
N SER A 78 -5.76 2.43 -2.94
CA SER A 78 -6.21 1.15 -3.49
C SER A 78 -5.06 0.42 -4.18
N ALA A 79 -4.30 1.17 -4.96
CA ALA A 79 -3.08 0.71 -5.61
C ALA A 79 -2.05 1.84 -5.55
N ALA A 80 -0.78 1.50 -5.69
CA ALA A 80 0.31 2.46 -5.73
C ALA A 80 1.33 2.03 -6.77
N HIS A 81 1.86 2.98 -7.52
CA HIS A 81 3.01 2.81 -8.41
C HIS A 81 4.11 3.79 -7.98
N ILE A 82 5.35 3.30 -7.91
CA ILE A 82 6.50 4.20 -7.82
C ILE A 82 6.72 4.82 -9.19
N ILE A 83 6.72 6.15 -9.25
CA ILE A 83 7.03 6.88 -10.48
C ILE A 83 8.52 6.68 -10.75
N ARG A 84 8.85 6.08 -11.89
CA ARG A 84 10.23 5.82 -12.30
C ARG A 84 11.00 7.15 -12.36
N GLU A 85 12.31 7.11 -12.10
CA GLU A 85 13.22 8.27 -12.13
C GLU A 85 12.98 9.34 -11.04
N SER A 86 11.91 9.20 -10.24
CA SER A 86 11.69 10.09 -9.09
C SER A 86 12.68 9.85 -7.93
N CYS A 87 13.29 8.67 -7.88
CA CYS A 87 14.25 8.26 -6.86
C CYS A 87 15.27 7.26 -7.43
N SER A 88 16.32 6.96 -6.66
CA SER A 88 17.26 5.89 -7.03
C SER A 88 16.61 4.51 -6.88
N ARG A 89 17.22 3.49 -7.51
CA ARG A 89 16.81 2.09 -7.38
C ARG A 89 16.82 1.60 -5.94
N GLU A 90 17.90 1.84 -5.21
CA GLU A 90 18.00 1.46 -3.78
C GLU A 90 16.90 2.14 -2.95
N GLN A 91 16.61 3.42 -3.18
CA GLN A 91 15.53 4.12 -2.48
C GLN A 91 14.15 3.52 -2.80
N ALA A 92 13.92 3.15 -4.05
CA ALA A 92 12.68 2.51 -4.48
C ALA A 92 12.52 1.13 -3.81
N ILE A 93 13.61 0.35 -3.73
CA ILE A 93 13.66 -0.96 -3.05
C ILE A 93 13.40 -0.81 -1.54
N ASP A 94 14.08 0.13 -0.90
CA ASP A 94 13.91 0.41 0.54
C ASP A 94 12.48 0.85 0.85
N PHE A 95 11.91 1.72 0.02
CA PHE A 95 10.51 2.10 0.13
C PHE A 95 9.57 0.90 -0.07
N GLY A 96 9.80 0.09 -1.11
CA GLY A 96 9.01 -1.10 -1.39
C GLY A 96 9.03 -2.09 -0.22
N ALA A 97 10.21 -2.37 0.35
CA ALA A 97 10.37 -3.23 1.51
C ALA A 97 9.63 -2.69 2.75
N ALA A 98 9.68 -1.37 2.98
CA ALA A 98 8.94 -0.73 4.07
C ALA A 98 7.42 -0.84 3.85
N LEU A 99 6.94 -0.64 2.62
CA LEU A 99 5.52 -0.78 2.28
C LEU A 99 5.04 -2.21 2.50
N LEU A 100 5.79 -3.22 2.02
CA LEU A 100 5.49 -4.63 2.24
C LEU A 100 5.42 -4.97 3.73
N SER A 101 6.36 -4.45 4.53
CA SER A 101 6.34 -4.61 5.99
C SER A 101 5.06 -4.05 6.62
N GLY A 102 4.63 -2.87 6.17
CA GLY A 102 3.38 -2.25 6.60
C GLY A 102 2.14 -3.09 6.23
N VAL A 103 2.12 -3.67 5.03
CA VAL A 103 1.04 -4.55 4.58
C VAL A 103 0.97 -5.83 5.40
N VAL A 104 2.10 -6.51 5.63
CA VAL A 104 2.16 -7.69 6.50
C VAL A 104 1.62 -7.37 7.89
N ARG A 105 2.04 -6.25 8.48
CA ARG A 105 1.58 -5.85 9.81
C ARG A 105 0.07 -5.65 9.85
N GLN A 106 -0.51 -4.94 8.88
CA GLN A 106 -1.95 -4.75 8.81
C GLN A 106 -2.72 -6.07 8.69
N VAL A 107 -2.22 -7.00 7.86
CA VAL A 107 -2.87 -8.31 7.69
C VAL A 107 -2.78 -9.12 8.98
N LEU A 108 -1.62 -9.14 9.66
CA LEU A 108 -1.46 -9.78 10.97
C LEU A 108 -2.39 -9.17 12.02
N ASP A 109 -2.53 -7.84 12.05
CA ASP A 109 -3.44 -7.15 12.97
C ASP A 109 -4.91 -7.54 12.70
N ILE A 110 -5.33 -7.68 11.44
CA ILE A 110 -6.67 -8.15 11.05
C ILE A 110 -6.90 -9.61 11.48
N MET A 111 -5.86 -10.43 11.37
CA MET A 111 -5.90 -11.83 11.76
C MET A 111 -5.75 -12.04 13.28
N HIS A 112 -5.50 -10.97 14.04
CA HIS A 112 -5.14 -11.02 15.47
C HIS A 112 -3.88 -11.85 15.76
N GLU A 113 -2.94 -11.86 14.84
CA GLU A 113 -1.68 -12.58 14.95
C GLU A 113 -0.51 -11.64 15.30
N ALA A 114 0.45 -12.16 16.07
CA ALA A 114 1.60 -11.39 16.50
C ALA A 114 2.68 -11.27 15.41
N ASP A 115 2.89 -12.36 14.65
CA ASP A 115 3.95 -12.50 13.66
C ASP A 115 3.60 -13.54 12.58
N MET A 116 4.33 -13.51 11.45
CA MET A 116 4.14 -14.45 10.35
C MET A 116 4.41 -15.92 10.71
N THR A 117 5.14 -16.22 11.77
CA THR A 117 5.41 -17.62 12.20
C THR A 117 4.18 -18.29 12.82
N LYS A 118 3.17 -17.49 13.21
CA LYS A 118 1.88 -17.99 13.70
C LYS A 118 0.92 -18.37 12.57
N LEU A 119 1.23 -17.98 11.33
CA LEU A 119 0.42 -18.34 10.18
C LEU A 119 0.52 -19.85 9.92
N THR A 120 -0.62 -20.45 9.57
CA THR A 120 -0.63 -21.81 9.00
C THR A 120 0.16 -21.83 7.68
N PRO A 121 0.68 -22.99 7.22
CA PRO A 121 1.41 -23.06 5.96
C PRO A 121 0.64 -22.45 4.77
N LYS A 122 -0.68 -22.72 4.69
CA LYS A 122 -1.54 -22.15 3.64
C LYS A 122 -1.64 -20.62 3.71
N GLN A 123 -1.71 -20.06 4.92
CA GLN A 123 -1.75 -18.60 5.12
C GLN A 123 -0.39 -17.98 4.80
N GLY A 124 0.72 -18.64 5.14
CA GLY A 124 2.07 -18.24 4.76
C GLY A 124 2.23 -18.16 3.24
N GLU A 125 1.91 -19.24 2.52
CA GLU A 125 1.95 -19.27 1.05
C GLU A 125 1.06 -18.20 0.40
N SER A 126 -0.12 -17.97 0.98
CA SER A 126 -1.04 -16.92 0.48
C SER A 126 -0.47 -15.54 0.72
N MET A 127 0.16 -15.29 1.86
CA MET A 127 0.82 -14.03 2.17
C MET A 127 1.97 -13.77 1.19
N GLU A 128 2.83 -14.75 0.95
CA GLU A 128 3.96 -14.62 0.02
C GLU A 128 3.48 -14.19 -1.37
N LYS A 129 2.47 -14.86 -1.92
CA LYS A 129 1.87 -14.51 -3.22
C LYS A 129 1.32 -13.09 -3.25
N VAL A 130 0.70 -12.65 -2.16
CA VAL A 130 0.18 -11.29 -2.02
C VAL A 130 1.33 -10.28 -2.03
N LEU A 131 2.40 -10.51 -1.27
CA LEU A 131 3.56 -9.62 -1.23
C LEU A 131 4.26 -9.51 -2.59
N GLU A 132 4.41 -10.63 -3.30
CA GLU A 132 4.95 -10.64 -4.66
C GLU A 132 4.08 -9.84 -5.63
N ALA A 133 2.75 -10.00 -5.54
CA ALA A 133 1.81 -9.29 -6.40
C ALA A 133 1.81 -7.77 -6.12
N ILE A 134 1.95 -7.35 -4.85
CA ILE A 134 2.15 -5.94 -4.47
C ILE A 134 3.41 -5.41 -5.08
N ALA A 135 4.52 -6.12 -4.89
CA ALA A 135 5.81 -5.67 -5.35
C ALA A 135 5.78 -5.50 -6.88
N ALA A 136 5.25 -6.48 -7.61
CA ALA A 136 5.09 -6.39 -9.06
C ALA A 136 4.26 -5.18 -9.50
N ALA A 137 3.12 -4.95 -8.84
CA ALA A 137 2.28 -3.76 -9.12
C ALA A 137 3.06 -2.47 -8.83
N LEU A 138 3.68 -2.37 -7.65
CA LEU A 138 4.40 -1.19 -7.19
C LEU A 138 5.52 -0.75 -8.15
N PHE A 139 6.23 -1.71 -8.74
CA PHE A 139 7.35 -1.48 -9.65
C PHE A 139 6.96 -1.58 -11.15
N THR A 140 5.67 -1.62 -11.51
CA THR A 140 5.25 -1.79 -12.92
C THR A 140 5.85 -0.73 -13.87
N GLN A 141 6.07 0.50 -13.40
CA GLN A 141 6.69 1.56 -14.22
C GLN A 141 8.20 1.36 -14.51
N TRP A 142 8.84 0.37 -13.89
CA TRP A 142 10.25 0.04 -14.11
C TRP A 142 10.48 -0.82 -15.37
N ALA A 143 9.43 -1.09 -16.16
CA ALA A 143 9.48 -1.78 -17.45
C ALA A 143 10.24 -3.12 -17.35
N SER A 144 11.32 -3.31 -18.12
CA SER A 144 12.14 -4.53 -18.14
C SER A 144 12.68 -4.94 -16.77
N ASP A 145 12.87 -3.98 -15.87
CA ASP A 145 13.52 -4.20 -14.58
C ASP A 145 12.50 -4.39 -13.44
N SER A 146 11.20 -4.22 -13.75
CA SER A 146 10.11 -4.28 -12.75
C SER A 146 10.14 -5.55 -11.91
N GLN A 147 10.33 -6.71 -12.52
CA GLN A 147 10.38 -7.98 -11.82
C GLN A 147 11.61 -8.10 -10.91
N THR A 148 12.78 -7.66 -11.38
CA THR A 148 14.02 -7.73 -10.60
C THR A 148 13.95 -6.82 -9.38
N VAL A 149 13.49 -5.58 -9.56
CA VAL A 149 13.38 -4.62 -8.46
C VAL A 149 12.29 -5.04 -7.47
N ALA A 150 11.18 -5.62 -7.95
CA ALA A 150 10.16 -6.21 -7.09
C ALA A 150 10.71 -7.35 -6.23
N GLN A 151 11.47 -8.27 -6.82
CA GLN A 151 12.11 -9.37 -6.08
C GLN A 151 13.11 -8.85 -5.04
N GLU A 152 13.93 -7.85 -5.41
CA GLU A 152 14.87 -7.22 -4.48
C GLU A 152 14.15 -6.59 -3.29
N ALA A 153 13.00 -5.94 -3.49
CA ALA A 153 12.18 -5.40 -2.42
C ALA A 153 11.62 -6.48 -1.49
N VAL A 154 11.17 -7.62 -2.04
CA VAL A 154 10.69 -8.78 -1.24
C VAL A 154 11.83 -9.39 -0.42
N ILE A 155 13.01 -9.57 -1.02
CA ILE A 155 14.21 -10.06 -0.32
C ILE A 155 14.62 -9.09 0.78
N ARG A 156 14.65 -7.78 0.49
CA ARG A 156 15.00 -6.74 1.46
C ARG A 156 13.99 -6.70 2.61
N PHE A 157 12.71 -6.88 2.34
CA PHE A 157 11.69 -7.05 3.36
C PHE A 157 12.00 -8.26 4.24
N ALA A 158 12.23 -9.44 3.65
CA ALA A 158 12.47 -10.68 4.40
C ALA A 158 13.71 -10.58 5.32
N MET A 159 14.76 -9.89 4.87
CA MET A 159 15.98 -9.66 5.66
C MET A 159 15.77 -8.73 6.87
N ASN A 160 14.76 -7.85 6.82
CA ASN A 160 14.51 -6.84 7.84
C ASN A 160 13.31 -7.17 8.77
N TYR A 161 12.68 -8.33 8.59
CA TYR A 161 11.59 -8.81 9.45
C TYR A 161 12.16 -9.47 10.73
N PRO A 162 11.53 -9.29 11.93
CA PRO A 162 10.28 -8.57 12.19
C PRO A 162 10.45 -7.05 12.31
N VAL A 163 9.47 -6.32 11.78
CA VAL A 163 9.42 -4.84 11.83
C VAL A 163 8.53 -4.39 13.01
N PRO A 164 8.90 -3.32 13.74
CA PRO A 164 8.08 -2.79 14.83
C PRO A 164 6.67 -2.36 14.37
N PRO A 165 5.69 -2.34 15.29
CA PRO A 165 4.32 -1.93 14.97
C PRO A 165 4.31 -0.45 14.54
N ALA A 166 4.01 -0.19 13.27
CA ALA A 166 3.87 1.16 12.73
C ALA A 166 2.47 1.35 12.13
N ALA A 167 1.89 2.52 12.38
CA ALA A 167 0.58 2.90 11.85
C ALA A 167 0.64 3.41 10.40
N THR A 168 1.84 3.58 9.83
CA THR A 168 2.16 4.14 8.49
C THR A 168 3.25 3.29 7.83
N VAL A 169 3.62 3.59 6.58
CA VAL A 169 4.83 3.00 5.97
C VAL A 169 6.03 3.32 6.89
N PRO A 170 6.69 2.32 7.50
CA PRO A 170 7.70 2.54 8.51
C PRO A 170 8.83 3.44 8.00
N GLY A 171 9.08 4.57 8.66
CA GLY A 171 10.15 5.50 8.31
C GLY A 171 9.88 6.38 7.09
N TRP A 172 8.64 6.43 6.59
CA TRP A 172 8.25 7.29 5.47
C TRP A 172 7.00 8.09 5.80
N TYR A 173 6.99 9.37 5.41
CA TYR A 173 5.87 10.28 5.63
C TYR A 173 5.58 11.15 4.41
N THR A 174 4.33 11.55 4.27
CA THR A 174 3.87 12.39 3.15
C THR A 174 4.48 13.78 3.27
N ALA A 175 5.26 14.17 2.26
CA ALA A 175 5.94 15.45 2.19
C ALA A 175 5.26 16.40 1.19
N THR A 176 4.74 15.87 0.09
CA THR A 176 3.98 16.62 -0.91
C THR A 176 2.82 15.79 -1.41
N ALA A 177 1.73 16.45 -1.80
CA ALA A 177 0.62 15.84 -2.52
C ALA A 177 0.24 16.77 -3.67
N GLU A 178 0.32 16.24 -4.89
CA GLU A 178 -0.05 16.93 -6.11
C GLU A 178 -1.53 16.65 -6.47
N ASN A 179 -2.07 17.42 -7.41
CA ASN A 179 -3.51 17.50 -7.67
C ASN A 179 -4.15 16.16 -8.08
N TRP A 180 -5.42 16.01 -7.72
CA TRP A 180 -6.29 14.90 -8.12
C TRP A 180 -6.40 14.74 -9.64
N LEU A 181 -6.31 13.50 -10.10
CA LEU A 181 -6.44 13.09 -11.50
C LEU A 181 -7.69 12.19 -11.65
N PRO A 182 -8.85 12.72 -12.06
CA PRO A 182 -10.14 12.01 -12.06
C PRO A 182 -10.17 10.70 -12.87
N ASN A 183 -9.40 10.65 -13.96
CA ASN A 183 -9.25 9.49 -14.84
C ASN A 183 -7.77 9.13 -15.02
N GLY A 184 -6.95 9.49 -14.04
CA GLY A 184 -5.50 9.48 -14.18
C GLY A 184 -4.88 8.09 -14.11
N TRP A 185 -5.57 7.10 -13.53
CA TRP A 185 -4.95 5.82 -13.24
C TRP A 185 -4.47 5.08 -14.50
N ASP A 186 -5.35 4.98 -15.50
CA ASP A 186 -5.12 4.26 -16.77
C ASP A 186 -4.26 5.03 -17.78
N ALA A 187 -4.03 6.32 -17.56
CA ALA A 187 -3.14 7.10 -18.41
C ALA A 187 -1.68 6.73 -18.08
N PRO A 188 -0.88 6.28 -19.07
CA PRO A 188 0.57 6.23 -18.88
C PRO A 188 1.02 7.64 -18.49
N SER A 189 1.84 7.76 -17.45
CA SER A 189 2.45 9.02 -17.08
C SER A 189 3.31 9.47 -18.25
N THR A 190 2.78 10.37 -19.07
CA THR A 190 3.53 11.03 -20.14
C THR A 190 4.54 11.96 -19.47
N SER A 191 5.78 11.51 -19.37
CA SER A 191 6.96 12.36 -19.15
C SER A 191 7.70 12.48 -20.47
#